data_AF-A0A662LU77-F1
#
_entry.id   AF-A0A662LU77-F1
#
_cell.length_a   1.000
_cell.length_b   1.000
_cell.length_c   1.000
_cell.angle_alpha   90.00
_cell.angle_beta   90.00
_cell.angle_gamma   90.00
#
_symmetry.space_group_name_H-M   'P 1'
#
loop_
_entity.id
_entity.type
_entity.pdbx_description
1 polymer ?
#
loop_
_entity_poly.entity_id
_entity_poly.type
_entity_poly.pdbx_seq_one_letter_code
_entity_poly.pdbx_strand_id
1 'polypeptide(L)'
;MKHKNNKILAIFAVALIGFIVFSTSSMADVTVDIIPVKPSPEETIEITAKITDENVTAVYVELQECNGNTGICYSQENITMTGMIGNEFTSSITLTHDDATYLQYTIIVQTDQGWAEYNKDTKVDYEISAPNNGNTDDDNNTPGFEFVALALSIMFISLILYRRKR
;
A
#
# COMPACT_ATOMS: atom_id res chain seq x y z
N MET A 1 25.14 -32.19 -56.66
CA MET A 1 23.78 -31.76 -56.23
C MET A 1 23.72 -31.72 -54.70
N LYS A 2 24.04 -30.58 -54.05
CA LYS A 2 24.04 -30.50 -52.57
C LYS A 2 23.75 -29.11 -52.00
N HIS A 3 23.11 -28.23 -52.77
CA HIS A 3 22.93 -26.81 -52.41
C HIS A 3 21.48 -26.35 -52.25
N LYS A 4 20.50 -27.24 -52.45
CA LYS A 4 19.07 -26.88 -52.51
C LYS A 4 18.35 -26.93 -51.14
N ASN A 5 18.89 -27.64 -50.15
CA ASN A 5 18.19 -27.95 -48.89
C ASN A 5 18.40 -26.88 -47.79
N ASN A 6 19.47 -26.08 -47.85
CA ASN A 6 19.75 -25.08 -46.81
C ASN A 6 18.86 -23.83 -46.89
N LYS A 7 18.30 -23.53 -48.07
CA LYS A 7 17.40 -22.38 -48.26
C LYS A 7 16.00 -22.65 -47.70
N ILE A 8 15.53 -23.89 -47.74
CA ILE A 8 14.22 -24.29 -47.21
C ILE A 8 14.28 -24.33 -45.67
N LEU A 9 15.37 -24.83 -45.09
CA LEU A 9 15.58 -24.86 -43.64
C LEU A 9 15.62 -23.45 -43.04
N ALA A 10 16.25 -22.49 -43.72
CA ALA A 10 16.29 -21.09 -43.30
C ALA A 10 14.91 -20.41 -43.35
N ILE A 11 14.08 -20.75 -44.34
CA ILE A 11 12.71 -20.20 -44.46
C ILE A 11 11.79 -20.75 -43.35
N PHE A 12 11.92 -22.04 -42.99
CA PHE A 12 11.19 -22.61 -41.86
C PHE A 12 11.66 -22.05 -40.51
N ALA A 13 12.96 -21.79 -40.33
CA ALA A 13 13.49 -21.19 -39.11
C ALA A 13 13.01 -19.74 -38.91
N VAL A 14 12.89 -18.95 -39.99
CA VAL A 14 12.39 -17.55 -39.93
C VAL A 14 10.87 -17.51 -39.72
N ALA A 15 10.12 -18.48 -40.27
CA ALA A 15 8.67 -18.58 -40.05
C ALA A 15 8.30 -19.01 -38.61
N LEU A 16 9.13 -19.82 -37.95
CA LEU A 16 8.89 -20.26 -36.57
C LEU A 16 9.12 -19.14 -35.54
N ILE A 17 9.98 -18.18 -35.84
CA ILE A 17 10.30 -17.04 -34.96
C ILE A 17 9.21 -15.94 -35.05
N GLY A 18 8.44 -15.90 -36.15
CA GLY A 18 7.38 -14.92 -36.37
C GLY A 18 6.08 -15.17 -35.59
N PHE A 19 5.97 -16.30 -34.88
CA PHE A 19 4.79 -16.67 -34.09
C PHE A 19 5.02 -16.54 -32.58
N ILE A 20 5.95 -15.68 -32.15
CA ILE A 20 5.94 -15.18 -30.79
C ILE A 20 4.96 -14.01 -30.79
N VAL A 21 3.68 -14.35 -30.72
CA VAL A 21 2.62 -13.38 -30.43
C VAL A 21 2.96 -12.86 -29.03
N PHE A 22 3.51 -11.65 -28.95
CA PHE A 22 3.61 -10.93 -27.69
C PHE A 22 2.17 -10.67 -27.25
N SER A 23 1.61 -11.59 -26.45
CA SER A 23 0.43 -11.29 -25.65
C SER A 23 0.84 -10.16 -24.72
N THR A 24 0.41 -8.95 -25.04
CA THR A 24 0.43 -7.84 -24.10
C THR A 24 -0.50 -8.24 -22.97
N SER A 25 0.06 -8.75 -21.86
CA SER A 25 -0.69 -8.85 -20.62
C SER A 25 -1.03 -7.42 -20.22
N SER A 26 -2.25 -6.97 -20.50
CA SER A 26 -2.78 -5.79 -19.85
C SER A 26 -2.85 -6.14 -18.38
N MET A 27 -1.96 -5.57 -17.57
CA MET A 27 -2.09 -5.68 -16.13
C MET A 27 -3.41 -5.03 -15.75
N ALA A 28 -4.22 -5.73 -14.95
CA ALA A 28 -5.43 -5.17 -14.40
C ALA A 28 -5.08 -3.90 -13.62
N ASP A 29 -5.84 -2.84 -13.83
CA ASP A 29 -5.77 -1.64 -12.98
C ASP A 29 -6.80 -1.78 -11.86
N VAL A 30 -6.39 -1.42 -10.64
CA VAL A 30 -7.22 -1.51 -9.44
C VAL A 30 -7.18 -0.17 -8.72
N THR A 31 -8.34 0.49 -8.66
CA THR A 31 -8.53 1.73 -7.91
C THR A 31 -9.43 1.47 -6.71
N VAL A 32 -9.09 2.04 -5.56
CA VAL A 32 -9.81 1.81 -4.30
C VAL A 32 -10.32 3.13 -3.74
N ASP A 33 -11.60 3.15 -3.41
CA ASP A 33 -12.28 4.24 -2.71
C ASP A 33 -12.71 3.74 -1.33
N ILE A 34 -12.47 4.54 -0.29
CA ILE A 34 -12.86 4.24 1.10
C ILE A 34 -13.70 5.39 1.66
N ILE A 35 -14.83 5.05 2.25
CA ILE A 35 -15.77 6.02 2.83
C ILE A 35 -16.08 5.61 4.28
N PRO A 36 -15.93 6.53 5.26
CA PRO A 36 -15.31 7.84 5.13
C PRO A 36 -13.80 7.76 4.82
N VAL A 37 -13.24 8.80 4.21
CA VAL A 37 -11.82 8.87 3.82
C VAL A 37 -10.89 8.91 5.05
N LYS A 38 -11.39 9.40 6.18
CA LYS A 38 -10.72 9.40 7.48
C LYS A 38 -11.69 8.86 8.52
N PRO A 39 -11.77 7.54 8.69
CA PRO A 39 -12.69 6.96 9.66
C PRO A 39 -12.24 7.26 11.09
N SER A 40 -13.21 7.36 11.99
CA SER A 40 -12.94 7.30 13.42
C SER A 40 -12.65 5.84 13.83
N PRO A 41 -11.94 5.62 14.96
CA PRO A 41 -11.90 4.30 15.57
C PRO A 41 -13.32 3.74 15.79
N GLU A 42 -13.48 2.42 15.65
CA GLU A 42 -14.76 1.70 15.78
C GLU A 42 -15.86 2.11 14.76
N GLU A 43 -15.54 2.94 13.77
CA GLU A 43 -16.48 3.34 12.72
C GLU A 43 -16.68 2.23 11.68
N THR A 44 -17.87 2.20 11.08
CA THR A 44 -18.11 1.35 9.91
C THR A 44 -17.67 2.06 8.65
N ILE A 45 -16.73 1.44 7.93
CA ILE A 45 -16.26 1.90 6.62
C ILE A 45 -16.88 1.10 5.49
N GLU A 46 -16.95 1.73 4.32
CA GLU A 46 -17.22 1.07 3.04
C GLU A 46 -15.96 1.15 2.18
N ILE A 47 -15.43 0.00 1.77
CA ILE A 47 -14.31 -0.10 0.84
C ILE A 47 -14.84 -0.58 -0.50
N THR A 48 -14.56 0.17 -1.57
CA THR A 48 -14.93 -0.18 -2.94
C THR A 48 -13.69 -0.28 -3.83
N ALA A 49 -13.48 -1.43 -4.45
CA ALA A 49 -12.43 -1.68 -5.42
C ALA A 49 -13.02 -1.76 -6.84
N LYS A 50 -12.49 -0.95 -7.76
CA LYS A 50 -12.84 -0.98 -9.19
C LYS A 50 -11.70 -1.63 -9.96
N ILE A 51 -12.03 -2.68 -10.72
CA ILE A 51 -11.03 -3.54 -11.37
C ILE A 51 -11.27 -3.55 -12.88
N THR A 52 -10.25 -3.30 -13.70
CA THR A 52 -10.44 -3.27 -15.17
C THR A 52 -10.41 -4.66 -15.83
N ASP A 53 -10.17 -5.73 -15.07
CA ASP A 53 -10.11 -7.10 -15.57
C ASP A 53 -11.50 -7.72 -15.75
N GLU A 54 -11.69 -8.45 -16.84
CA GLU A 54 -12.95 -9.13 -17.19
C GLU A 54 -13.04 -10.55 -16.60
N ASN A 55 -11.93 -11.13 -16.14
CA ASN A 55 -11.85 -12.53 -15.66
C ASN A 55 -11.72 -12.65 -14.14
N VAL A 56 -12.25 -11.69 -13.39
CA VAL A 56 -12.22 -11.71 -11.92
C VAL A 56 -13.19 -12.76 -11.38
N THR A 57 -12.69 -13.69 -10.58
CA THR A 57 -13.50 -14.74 -9.95
C THR A 57 -13.82 -14.45 -8.49
N ALA A 58 -12.92 -13.76 -7.79
CA ALA A 58 -13.12 -13.36 -6.39
C ALA A 58 -12.24 -12.15 -6.05
N VAL A 59 -12.71 -11.34 -5.10
CA VAL A 59 -11.96 -10.19 -4.59
C VAL A 59 -12.05 -10.20 -3.08
N TYR A 60 -10.91 -9.97 -2.44
CA TYR A 60 -10.77 -9.86 -1.00
C TYR A 60 -10.07 -8.57 -0.65
N VAL A 61 -10.39 -8.04 0.53
CA VAL A 61 -9.58 -7.03 1.20
C VAL A 61 -8.97 -7.67 2.43
N GLU A 62 -7.64 -7.69 2.48
CA GLU A 62 -6.91 -7.93 3.71
C GLU A 62 -6.82 -6.59 4.45
N LEU A 63 -7.33 -6.52 5.67
CA LEU A 63 -7.38 -5.30 6.47
C LEU A 63 -6.74 -5.54 7.83
N GLN A 64 -6.00 -4.55 8.31
CA GLN A 64 -5.36 -4.59 9.63
C GLN A 64 -5.41 -3.22 10.28
N GLU A 65 -5.92 -3.15 11.51
CA GLU A 65 -5.89 -1.94 12.33
C GLU A 65 -4.55 -1.84 13.09
N CYS A 66 -4.01 -0.63 13.23
CA CYS A 66 -2.72 -0.42 13.87
C CYS A 66 -2.70 0.82 14.75
N ASN A 67 -1.98 0.73 15.86
CA ASN A 67 -1.68 1.84 16.74
C ASN A 67 -0.27 2.38 16.43
N GLY A 68 -0.21 3.51 15.74
CA GLY A 68 1.03 4.18 15.34
C GLY A 68 1.82 4.77 16.51
N ASN A 69 1.19 4.97 17.67
CA ASN A 69 1.87 5.47 18.87
C ASN A 69 2.71 4.37 19.53
N THR A 70 2.21 3.12 19.52
CA THR A 70 2.91 1.96 20.08
C THR A 70 3.69 1.16 19.04
N GLY A 71 3.34 1.32 17.75
CA GLY A 71 3.88 0.55 16.64
C GLY A 71 3.30 -0.88 16.55
N ILE A 72 2.21 -1.17 17.25
CA ILE A 72 1.58 -2.49 17.30
C ILE A 72 0.40 -2.52 16.31
N CYS A 73 0.30 -3.60 15.54
CA CYS A 73 -0.84 -3.88 14.69
C CYS A 73 -1.64 -5.09 15.22
N TYR A 74 -2.95 -5.02 15.06
CA TYR A 74 -3.87 -6.08 15.43
C TYR A 74 -3.85 -7.24 14.42
N SER A 75 -4.63 -8.29 14.67
CA SER A 75 -4.73 -9.42 13.74
C SER A 75 -5.26 -8.94 12.38
N GLN A 76 -4.65 -9.43 11.31
CA GLN A 76 -5.14 -9.16 9.95
C GLN A 76 -6.42 -9.96 9.68
N GLU A 77 -7.39 -9.31 9.06
CA GLU A 77 -8.65 -9.91 8.63
C GLU A 77 -8.75 -9.97 7.11
N ASN A 78 -9.23 -11.11 6.59
CA ASN A 78 -9.43 -11.28 5.15
C ASN A 78 -10.93 -11.30 4.87
N ILE A 79 -11.43 -10.25 4.24
CA ILE A 79 -12.86 -10.01 4.01
C ILE A 79 -13.17 -10.18 2.53
N THR A 80 -14.17 -11.00 2.21
CA THR A 80 -14.65 -11.14 0.82
C THR A 80 -15.44 -9.89 0.42
N MET A 81 -15.13 -9.34 -0.75
CA MET A 81 -15.87 -8.21 -1.33
C MET A 81 -16.95 -8.73 -2.27
N THR A 82 -18.12 -8.10 -2.25
CA THR A 82 -19.27 -8.48 -3.08
C THR A 82 -19.36 -7.57 -4.30
N GLY A 83 -19.54 -8.16 -5.49
CA GLY A 83 -19.66 -7.41 -6.75
C GLY A 83 -21.02 -6.73 -6.85
N MET A 84 -21.05 -5.41 -7.08
CA MET A 84 -22.31 -4.65 -7.08
C MET A 84 -22.84 -4.24 -8.44
N ILE A 85 -22.05 -4.29 -9.53
CA ILE A 85 -22.34 -4.11 -10.98
C ILE A 85 -21.08 -3.49 -11.62
N GLY A 86 -20.67 -3.91 -12.83
CA GLY A 86 -19.65 -3.18 -13.60
C GLY A 86 -18.21 -3.20 -13.06
N ASN A 87 -17.70 -4.37 -12.67
CA ASN A 87 -16.36 -4.60 -12.09
C ASN A 87 -16.04 -3.82 -10.80
N GLU A 88 -17.07 -3.36 -10.09
CA GLU A 88 -16.95 -2.77 -8.77
C GLU A 88 -17.29 -3.80 -7.68
N PHE A 89 -16.40 -3.94 -6.71
CA PHE A 89 -16.51 -4.85 -5.58
C PHE A 89 -16.48 -4.06 -4.30
N THR A 90 -17.42 -4.30 -3.39
CA THR A 90 -17.56 -3.52 -2.16
C THR A 90 -17.67 -4.40 -0.93
N SER A 91 -17.26 -3.86 0.22
CA SER A 91 -17.53 -4.45 1.52
C SER A 91 -17.75 -3.36 2.57
N SER A 92 -18.66 -3.63 3.50
CA SER A 92 -18.89 -2.79 4.68
C SER A 92 -18.25 -3.48 5.88
N ILE A 93 -17.34 -2.78 6.56
CA ILE A 93 -16.47 -3.33 7.61
C ILE A 93 -16.59 -2.43 8.83
N THR A 94 -16.97 -3.00 9.96
CA THR A 94 -16.95 -2.28 11.25
C THR A 94 -15.59 -2.46 11.88
N LEU A 95 -14.87 -1.36 12.08
CA LEU A 95 -13.61 -1.33 12.81
C LEU A 95 -13.86 -1.67 14.29
N THR A 96 -12.87 -2.23 14.97
CA THR A 96 -13.07 -2.84 16.30
C THR A 96 -12.10 -2.35 17.37
N HIS A 97 -11.09 -1.58 17.00
CA HIS A 97 -10.04 -1.14 17.92
C HIS A 97 -10.09 0.37 18.15
N ASP A 98 -10.40 0.76 19.38
CA ASP A 98 -10.54 2.15 19.81
C ASP A 98 -9.22 2.93 19.89
N ASP A 99 -8.13 2.23 20.18
CA ASP A 99 -6.78 2.80 20.28
C ASP A 99 -6.00 2.77 18.95
N ALA A 100 -6.60 2.22 17.88
CA ALA A 100 -6.01 2.24 16.56
C ALA A 100 -5.97 3.68 16.02
N THR A 101 -4.87 4.01 15.32
CA THR A 101 -4.65 5.35 14.75
C THR A 101 -4.69 5.36 13.23
N TYR A 102 -4.57 4.18 12.62
CA TYR A 102 -4.69 3.98 11.18
C TYR A 102 -5.11 2.54 10.90
N LEU A 103 -5.72 2.30 9.75
CA LEU A 103 -5.83 0.98 9.14
C LEU A 103 -4.86 0.87 7.98
N GLN A 104 -4.46 -0.35 7.64
CA GLN A 104 -3.81 -0.65 6.38
C GLN A 104 -4.55 -1.77 5.67
N TYR A 105 -4.53 -1.74 4.33
CA TYR A 105 -5.21 -2.73 3.53
C TYR A 105 -4.40 -3.19 2.32
N THR A 106 -4.73 -4.38 1.82
CA THR A 106 -4.27 -4.94 0.55
C THR A 106 -5.47 -5.54 -0.19
N ILE A 107 -5.63 -5.21 -1.48
CA ILE A 107 -6.65 -5.84 -2.32
C ILE A 107 -6.08 -7.09 -2.96
N ILE A 108 -6.75 -8.21 -2.76
CA ILE A 108 -6.39 -9.49 -3.37
C ILE A 108 -7.44 -9.82 -4.43
N VAL A 109 -6.97 -9.96 -5.66
CA VAL A 109 -7.82 -10.33 -6.80
C VAL A 109 -7.46 -11.73 -7.26
N GLN A 110 -8.47 -12.59 -7.34
CA GLN A 110 -8.35 -13.90 -7.95
C GLN A 110 -8.88 -13.84 -9.38
N THR A 111 -8.06 -14.30 -10.33
CA THR A 111 -8.44 -14.51 -11.72
C THR A 111 -8.19 -15.97 -12.11
N ASP A 112 -8.51 -16.32 -13.36
CA ASP A 112 -8.16 -17.61 -13.96
C ASP A 112 -6.64 -17.88 -14.01
N GLN A 113 -5.84 -16.81 -14.02
CA GLN A 113 -4.37 -16.87 -14.02
C GLN A 113 -3.76 -16.98 -12.60
N GLY A 114 -4.56 -16.85 -11.55
CA GLY A 114 -4.12 -16.99 -10.16
C GLY A 114 -4.46 -15.78 -9.29
N TRP A 115 -3.62 -15.56 -8.27
CA TRP A 115 -3.83 -14.52 -7.26
C TRP A 115 -2.87 -13.35 -7.49
N ALA A 116 -3.37 -12.13 -7.37
CA ALA A 116 -2.58 -10.90 -7.45
C ALA A 116 -2.94 -9.95 -6.31
N GLU A 117 -1.92 -9.26 -5.78
CA GLU A 117 -2.04 -8.24 -4.74
C GLU A 117 -1.94 -6.84 -5.35
N TYR A 118 -2.82 -5.94 -4.92
CA TYR A 118 -2.87 -4.54 -5.31
C TYR A 118 -2.97 -3.65 -4.07
N ASN A 119 -2.49 -2.41 -4.19
CA ASN A 119 -2.53 -1.41 -3.11
C ASN A 119 -1.91 -1.95 -1.81
N LYS A 120 -0.86 -2.76 -1.91
CA LYS A 120 -0.27 -3.47 -0.78
C LYS A 120 0.07 -2.55 0.40
N ASP A 121 -0.41 -2.92 1.58
CA ASP A 121 -0.19 -2.24 2.86
C ASP A 121 -0.50 -0.72 2.82
N THR A 122 -1.50 -0.32 2.01
CA THR A 122 -1.89 1.08 1.89
C THR A 122 -2.52 1.55 3.19
N LYS A 123 -2.00 2.65 3.76
CA LYS A 123 -2.46 3.18 5.04
C LYS A 123 -3.55 4.23 4.87
N VAL A 124 -4.52 4.20 5.79
CA VAL A 124 -5.56 5.21 5.95
C VAL A 124 -5.55 5.65 7.40
N ASP A 125 -5.15 6.91 7.62
CA ASP A 125 -5.11 7.51 8.95
C ASP A 125 -6.53 7.78 9.46
N TYR A 126 -6.75 7.55 10.75
CA TYR A 126 -8.03 7.80 11.39
C TYR A 126 -8.23 9.28 11.70
N GLU A 127 -9.48 9.70 11.77
CA GLU A 127 -9.85 10.98 12.36
C GLU A 127 -9.82 10.86 13.88
N ILE A 128 -8.65 11.18 14.46
CA ILE A 128 -8.52 11.25 15.92
C ILE A 128 -8.99 12.64 16.34
N SER A 129 -10.16 12.70 16.98
CA SER A 129 -10.60 13.90 17.67
C SER A 129 -9.52 14.28 18.69
N ALA A 130 -8.88 15.44 18.50
CA ALA A 130 -7.95 15.95 19.50
C ALA A 130 -8.67 15.99 20.85
N PRO A 131 -8.02 15.60 21.97
CA PRO A 131 -8.61 15.85 23.27
C PRO A 131 -8.94 17.33 23.34
N ASN A 132 -10.17 17.67 23.73
CA ASN A 132 -10.59 19.04 24.03
C ASN A 132 -9.66 19.61 25.11
N ASN A 133 -8.52 20.14 24.68
CA ASN A 133 -7.58 20.78 25.56
C ASN A 133 -8.09 22.21 25.70
N GLY A 134 -8.66 22.49 26.87
CA GLY A 134 -9.08 23.83 27.24
C GLY A 134 -7.99 24.83 26.92
N ASN A 135 -8.41 25.90 26.27
CA ASN A 135 -7.66 27.11 25.96
C ASN A 135 -6.56 27.39 26.99
N THR A 136 -5.29 27.33 26.59
CA THR A 136 -4.21 28.09 27.23
C THR A 136 -3.23 28.51 26.15
N ASP A 137 -2.96 29.81 26.20
CA ASP A 137 -2.14 30.62 25.30
C ASP A 137 -0.76 30.03 24.97
N ASP A 138 -0.22 30.49 23.83
CA ASP A 138 1.19 30.67 23.46
C ASP A 138 2.22 29.71 24.08
N ASP A 139 2.83 28.86 23.25
CA ASP A 139 4.26 29.00 22.96
C ASP A 139 4.73 27.99 21.89
N ASN A 140 5.50 28.51 20.93
CA ASN A 140 6.17 27.77 19.86
C ASN A 140 7.15 26.73 20.44
N ASN A 141 6.70 25.51 20.66
CA ASN A 141 7.58 24.38 20.96
C ASN A 141 7.32 23.26 19.95
N THR A 142 8.08 23.24 18.85
CA THR A 142 8.22 22.06 17.99
C THR A 142 9.09 21.03 18.74
N PRO A 143 8.52 19.94 19.26
CA PRO A 143 9.27 19.00 20.08
C PRO A 143 10.07 18.08 19.14
N GLY A 144 11.34 18.40 18.92
CA GLY A 144 12.24 17.56 18.09
C GLY A 144 13.59 18.17 17.73
N PHE A 145 13.75 19.49 17.80
CA PHE A 145 15.02 20.15 17.43
C PHE A 145 16.01 20.36 18.60
N GLU A 146 15.57 20.22 19.86
CA GLU A 146 16.47 20.38 21.03
C GLU A 146 17.57 19.33 21.08
N PHE A 147 17.27 18.08 20.70
CA PHE A 147 18.29 17.03 20.63
C PHE A 147 19.34 17.30 19.55
N VAL A 148 18.95 17.96 18.45
CA VAL A 148 19.87 18.34 17.38
C VAL A 148 20.83 19.44 17.87
N ALA A 149 20.32 20.46 18.56
CA ALA A 149 21.16 21.51 19.15
C ALA A 149 22.11 20.97 20.23
N LEU A 150 21.62 20.08 21.10
CA LEU A 150 22.44 19.42 22.12
C LEU A 150 23.56 18.58 21.48
N ALA A 151 23.24 17.74 20.49
CA ALA A 151 24.22 16.89 19.81
C ALA A 151 25.30 17.72 19.11
N LEU A 152 24.92 18.83 18.46
CA LEU A 152 25.88 19.74 17.83
C LEU A 152 26.79 20.41 18.87
N SER A 153 26.25 20.85 20.01
CA SER A 153 27.04 21.47 21.08
C SER A 153 28.13 20.54 21.64
N ILE A 154 27.80 19.27 21.88
CA ILE A 154 28.74 18.26 22.39
C ILE A 154 29.84 17.99 21.36
N MET A 155 29.49 17.95 20.07
CA MET A 155 30.45 17.76 18.98
C MET A 155 31.45 18.93 18.88
N PHE A 156 30.99 20.18 18.98
CA PHE A 156 31.89 21.33 18.93
C PHE A 156 32.80 21.43 20.17
N ILE A 157 32.27 21.18 21.37
CA ILE A 157 33.06 21.19 22.60
C ILE A 157 34.15 20.10 22.56
N SER A 158 33.80 18.89 22.15
CA SER A 158 34.76 17.79 22.02
C SER A 158 35.85 18.06 20.98
N LEU A 159 35.52 18.69 19.85
CA LEU A 159 36.50 19.12 18.84
C LEU A 159 37.47 20.19 19.36
N ILE A 160 36.96 21.17 20.14
CA ILE A 160 37.78 22.21 20.75
C ILE A 160 38.73 21.61 21.79
N LEU A 161 38.22 20.74 22.66
CA LEU A 161 39.05 20.05 23.67
C LEU A 161 40.10 19.13 23.04
N TYR A 162 39.76 18.43 21.95
CA TYR A 162 40.71 17.59 21.22
C TYR A 162 41.85 18.41 20.60
N ARG A 163 41.54 19.56 19.98
CA ARG A 163 42.56 20.47 19.43
C ARG A 163 43.46 21.09 20.49
N ARG A 164 42.94 21.33 21.69
CA ARG A 164 43.71 21.97 22.78
C ARG A 164 44.69 21.02 23.50
N LYS A 165 44.52 19.71 23.29
CA LYS A 165 45.39 18.66 23.88
C LYS A 165 46.50 18.19 22.91
N ARG A 166 46.48 18.64 21.66
CA ARG A 166 47.58 18.48 20.69
C ARG A 166 48.47 19.71 20.69
#